data_AF-A0A358K2M6-F1
#
_entry.id   AF-A0A358K2M6-F1
#
_cell.length_a   1.000
_cell.length_b   1.000
_cell.length_c   1.000
_cell.angle_alpha   90.00
_cell.angle_beta   90.00
_cell.angle_gamma   90.00
#
_symmetry.space_group_name_H-M   'P 1'
#
loop_
_entity.id
_entity.type
_entity.pdbx_description
1 polymer ?
#
loop_
_entity_poly.entity_id
_entity_poly.type
_entity_poly.pdbx_seq_one_letter_code
_entity_poly.pdbx_strand_id
1 'polypeptide(L)'
;MMWLTTVNICVFGNGITMHGYFVLHTRWHTLDRLAEYQAGAQSAISKYGGRGIVYDTRPELVEGESTLSATVIIEFDDLASAKTWYHSPEYQRVLPIRLESSEGVGRIVGTNT
;
A
#
# COMPACT_ATOMS: atom_id res chain seq x y z
N MET A 1 0.55 -18.33 -38.72
CA MET A 1 0.70 -16.89 -39.06
C MET A 1 0.16 -16.09 -37.88
N MET A 2 1.06 -15.49 -37.11
CA MET A 2 0.81 -14.71 -35.89
C MET A 2 -0.17 -13.55 -36.11
N TRP A 3 -1.02 -13.28 -35.12
CA TRP A 3 -1.54 -11.94 -34.84
C TRP A 3 -1.41 -11.71 -33.33
N LEU A 4 -0.37 -10.98 -32.94
CA LEU A 4 -0.23 -10.40 -31.60
C LEU A 4 -0.86 -9.01 -31.67
N THR A 5 -2.00 -8.80 -31.03
CA THR A 5 -2.49 -7.46 -30.70
C THR A 5 -1.75 -6.97 -29.47
N THR A 6 -0.75 -6.12 -29.69
CA THR A 6 -0.11 -5.35 -28.63
C THR A 6 -1.13 -4.41 -28.02
N VAL A 7 -1.51 -4.65 -26.77
CA VAL A 7 -2.21 -3.65 -25.96
C VAL A 7 -1.18 -2.56 -25.65
N ASN A 8 -1.31 -1.39 -26.27
CA ASN A 8 -0.57 -0.21 -25.85
C ASN A 8 -1.10 0.21 -24.47
N ILE A 9 -0.47 -0.31 -23.42
CA ILE A 9 -0.53 0.29 -22.08
C ILE A 9 -0.04 1.73 -22.24
N CYS A 10 -0.79 2.68 -21.70
CA CYS A 10 -0.43 4.09 -21.69
C CYS A 10 0.90 4.25 -20.95
N VAL A 11 2.01 4.27 -21.69
CA VAL A 11 3.34 4.54 -21.14
C VAL A 11 3.40 6.03 -20.84
N PHE A 12 3.21 6.40 -19.57
CA PHE A 12 3.54 7.74 -19.10
C PHE A 12 5.05 7.97 -19.37
N GLY A 13 5.41 9.10 -19.96
CA GLY A 13 6.66 9.31 -20.71
C GLY A 13 7.99 9.04 -19.98
N ASN A 14 9.06 8.97 -20.78
CA ASN A 14 10.45 8.53 -20.49
C ASN A 14 11.24 9.29 -19.38
N GLY A 15 10.61 9.70 -18.28
CA GLY A 15 11.26 10.40 -17.16
C GLY A 15 10.70 10.04 -15.79
N ILE A 16 9.94 8.94 -15.67
CA ILE A 16 9.35 8.52 -14.39
C ILE A 16 10.41 7.79 -13.56
N THR A 17 10.76 8.37 -12.42
CA THR A 17 11.36 7.61 -11.33
C THR A 17 10.38 6.52 -10.91
N MET A 18 10.82 5.26 -11.04
CA MET A 18 9.94 4.09 -10.91
C MET A 18 9.66 3.77 -9.45
N HIS A 19 8.65 4.42 -8.87
CA HIS A 19 8.28 4.23 -7.47
C HIS A 19 7.49 2.94 -7.22
N GLY A 20 7.55 2.46 -5.97
CA GLY A 20 6.68 1.42 -5.44
C GLY A 20 5.68 1.99 -4.45
N TYR A 21 4.46 1.46 -4.41
CA TYR A 21 3.43 1.90 -3.48
C TYR A 21 2.78 0.72 -2.78
N PHE A 22 2.52 0.87 -1.49
CA PHE A 22 1.55 0.05 -0.79
C PHE A 22 0.25 0.84 -0.62
N VAL A 23 -0.82 0.32 -1.21
CA VAL A 23 -2.16 0.90 -1.17
C VAL A 23 -3.06 -0.01 -0.34
N LEU A 24 -3.52 0.50 0.80
CA LEU A 24 -4.43 -0.21 1.69
C LEU A 24 -5.78 0.51 1.69
N HIS A 25 -6.82 -0.20 1.27
CA HIS A 25 -8.20 0.18 1.58
C HIS A 25 -8.65 -0.65 2.77
N THR A 26 -9.20 -0.02 3.80
CA THR A 26 -9.50 -0.72 5.05
C THR A 26 -10.67 -0.10 5.80
N ARG A 27 -11.31 -0.90 6.65
CA ARG A 27 -12.27 -0.45 7.65
C ARG A 27 -11.73 -0.82 9.03
N TRP A 28 -11.47 0.20 9.84
CA TRP A 28 -11.09 0.03 11.25
C TRP A 28 -12.34 -0.24 12.09
N HIS A 29 -12.28 -1.18 13.03
CA HIS A 29 -13.44 -1.46 13.90
C HIS A 29 -13.22 -1.18 15.40
N THR A 30 -11.98 -0.96 15.85
CA THR A 30 -11.51 -0.65 17.24
C THR A 30 -10.77 -1.83 17.88
N LEU A 31 -9.53 -1.58 18.33
CA LEU A 31 -8.72 -2.46 19.18
C LEU A 31 -7.74 -1.63 20.03
N ASP A 32 -7.52 -2.07 21.27
CA ASP A 32 -6.66 -1.40 22.27
C ASP A 32 -5.18 -1.28 21.85
N ARG A 33 -4.76 -2.08 20.86
CA ARG A 33 -3.36 -2.20 20.41
C ARG A 33 -3.04 -1.43 19.13
N LEU A 34 -3.96 -0.57 18.66
CA LEU A 34 -3.74 0.18 17.42
C LEU A 34 -2.50 1.09 17.50
N ALA A 35 -2.23 1.69 18.66
CA ALA A 35 -1.05 2.53 18.88
C ALA A 35 0.26 1.73 18.78
N GLU A 36 0.27 0.48 19.28
CA GLU A 36 1.41 -0.44 19.17
C GLU A 36 1.68 -0.78 17.70
N TYR A 37 0.62 -1.09 16.93
CA TYR A 37 0.72 -1.30 15.50
C TYR A 37 1.29 -0.08 14.78
N GLN A 38 0.75 1.12 15.04
CA GLN A 38 1.18 2.35 14.39
C GLN A 38 2.67 2.64 14.63
N ALA A 39 3.12 2.51 15.88
CA ALA A 39 4.52 2.74 16.24
C ALA A 39 5.47 1.74 15.54
N GLY A 40 5.14 0.45 15.60
CA GLY A 40 5.96 -0.58 14.95
C GLY A 40 5.92 -0.51 13.43
N ALA A 41 4.75 -0.20 12.84
CA ALA A 41 4.60 0.00 11.41
C ALA A 41 5.42 1.20 10.94
N GLN A 42 5.34 2.35 11.61
CA GLN A 42 6.12 3.55 11.26
C GLN A 42 7.63 3.30 11.33
N SER A 43 8.09 2.58 12.37
CA SER A 43 9.49 2.18 12.50
C SER A 43 9.94 1.30 11.33
N ALA A 44 9.15 0.29 10.99
CA ALA A 44 9.42 -0.59 9.84
C ALA A 44 9.41 0.19 8.51
N ILE A 45 8.40 1.02 8.27
CA ILE A 45 8.29 1.85 7.06
C ILE A 45 9.55 2.69 6.87
N SER A 46 9.96 3.42 7.91
CA SER A 46 11.11 4.32 7.87
C SER A 46 12.43 3.56 7.62
N LYS A 47 12.58 2.38 8.22
CA LYS A 47 13.77 1.52 8.04
C LYS A 47 13.99 1.10 6.57
N TYR A 48 12.91 0.93 5.82
CA TYR A 48 12.94 0.46 4.43
C TYR A 48 12.72 1.59 3.41
N GLY A 49 12.95 2.85 3.81
CA GLY A 49 12.85 4.02 2.93
C GLY A 49 11.41 4.40 2.54
N GLY A 50 10.42 3.85 3.21
CA GLY A 50 9.02 4.13 2.95
C GLY A 50 8.58 5.50 3.48
N ARG A 51 7.64 6.13 2.79
CA ARG A 51 7.06 7.45 3.11
C ARG A 51 5.55 7.33 3.11
N GLY A 52 4.91 7.59 4.26
CA GLY A 52 3.45 7.68 4.32
C GLY A 52 3.00 8.97 3.63
N ILE A 53 2.28 8.85 2.51
CA ILE A 53 1.82 10.00 1.71
C ILE A 53 0.33 10.26 1.86
N VAL A 54 -0.47 9.24 2.16
CA VAL A 54 -1.91 9.36 2.42
C VAL A 54 -2.29 8.52 3.63
N TYR A 55 -3.04 9.12 4.55
CA TYR A 55 -3.84 8.45 5.57
C TYR A 55 -5.17 9.18 5.67
N ASP A 56 -6.17 8.70 4.95
CA ASP A 56 -7.51 9.28 4.93
C ASP A 56 -8.52 8.27 5.45
N THR A 57 -9.34 8.70 6.41
CA THR A 57 -10.37 7.85 7.05
C THR A 57 -11.78 8.13 6.53
N ARG A 58 -11.92 9.06 5.58
CA ARG A 58 -13.18 9.43 4.91
C ARG A 58 -12.90 9.92 3.47
N PRO A 59 -12.30 9.10 2.60
CA PRO A 59 -12.06 9.49 1.21
C PRO A 59 -13.38 9.72 0.48
N GLU A 60 -13.38 10.65 -0.47
CA GLU A 60 -14.52 10.89 -1.36
C GLU A 60 -14.71 9.68 -2.29
N LEU A 61 -15.92 9.12 -2.28
CA LEU A 61 -16.30 8.06 -3.20
C LEU A 61 -16.82 8.68 -4.50
N VAL A 62 -15.97 8.69 -5.54
CA VAL A 62 -16.30 9.29 -6.84
C VAL A 62 -17.05 8.31 -7.76
N GLU A 63 -16.66 7.03 -7.75
CA GLU A 63 -17.27 5.97 -8.57
C GLU A 63 -17.31 4.63 -7.81
N GLY A 64 -18.34 3.80 -8.11
CA GLY A 64 -18.51 2.47 -7.53
C GLY A 64 -19.09 2.48 -6.11
N GLU A 65 -18.97 1.34 -5.43
CA GLU A 65 -19.38 1.16 -4.03
C GLU A 65 -18.25 0.53 -3.23
N SER A 66 -18.09 0.96 -1.97
CA SER A 66 -17.10 0.39 -1.04
C SER A 66 -17.64 0.46 0.38
N THR A 67 -17.49 -0.64 1.12
CA THR A 67 -17.73 -0.67 2.57
C THR A 67 -16.49 -0.29 3.39
N LEU A 68 -15.34 -0.12 2.73
CA LEU A 68 -14.08 0.27 3.35
C LEU A 68 -14.01 1.79 3.45
N SER A 69 -13.76 2.30 4.66
CA SER A 69 -13.85 3.71 4.99
C SER A 69 -12.51 4.45 4.99
N ALA A 70 -11.38 3.75 4.92
CA ALA A 70 -10.05 4.37 4.99
C ALA A 70 -9.14 3.94 3.85
N THR A 71 -8.29 4.86 3.41
CA THR A 71 -7.24 4.65 2.42
C THR A 71 -5.90 5.09 3.00
N VAL A 72 -4.91 4.19 2.91
CA VAL A 72 -3.52 4.45 3.28
C VAL A 72 -2.63 4.20 2.07
N ILE A 73 -1.74 5.15 1.78
CA ILE A 73 -0.76 5.01 0.70
C ILE A 73 0.64 5.28 1.27
N ILE A 74 1.53 4.31 1.07
CA ILE A 74 2.95 4.41 1.43
C ILE A 74 3.75 4.31 0.14
N GLU A 75 4.58 5.31 -0.11
CA GLU A 75 5.51 5.37 -1.23
C GLU A 75 6.87 4.80 -0.84
N PHE A 76 7.53 4.15 -1.79
CA PHE A 76 8.90 3.65 -1.73
C PHE A 76 9.63 4.07 -3.00
N ASP A 77 10.97 4.08 -2.96
CA ASP A 77 11.79 4.44 -4.10
C ASP A 77 11.61 3.48 -5.29
N ASP A 78 11.29 2.21 -5.03
CA ASP A 78 10.94 1.22 -6.03
C ASP A 78 10.00 0.12 -5.50
N LEU A 79 9.48 -0.70 -6.43
CA LEU A 79 8.61 -1.84 -6.13
C LEU A 79 9.29 -2.90 -5.24
N ALA A 80 10.61 -3.08 -5.39
CA ALA A 80 11.36 -4.07 -4.62
C ALA A 80 11.47 -3.67 -3.15
N SER A 81 11.61 -2.39 -2.86
CA SER A 81 11.66 -1.80 -1.53
C SER A 81 10.31 -1.96 -0.82
N ALA A 82 9.20 -1.69 -1.52
CA ALA A 82 7.86 -1.93 -0.99
C ALA A 82 7.64 -3.42 -0.64
N LYS A 83 8.08 -4.34 -1.50
CA LYS A 83 8.00 -5.78 -1.24
C LYS A 83 8.88 -6.20 -0.07
N THR A 84 10.10 -5.68 0.00
CA THR A 84 11.06 -5.97 1.08
C THR A 84 10.51 -5.51 2.41
N TRP A 85 9.96 -4.29 2.48
CA TRP A 85 9.29 -3.78 3.66
C TRP A 85 8.14 -4.68 4.10
N TYR A 86 7.21 -5.02 3.20
CA TYR A 86 6.02 -5.78 3.57
C TYR A 86 6.37 -7.17 4.12
N HIS A 87 7.38 -7.84 3.55
CA HIS A 87 7.82 -9.16 3.99
C HIS A 87 8.90 -9.12 5.10
N SER A 88 9.29 -7.93 5.55
CA SER A 88 10.30 -7.78 6.59
C SER A 88 9.87 -8.36 7.93
N PRO A 89 10.80 -8.90 8.74
CA PRO A 89 10.46 -9.37 10.08
C PRO A 89 9.94 -8.24 10.99
N GLU A 90 10.34 -7.00 10.75
CA GLU A 90 9.86 -5.82 11.48
C GLU A 90 8.38 -5.56 11.24
N TYR A 91 7.94 -5.53 9.97
CA TYR A 91 6.54 -5.30 9.65
C TYR A 91 5.68 -6.53 9.93
N GLN A 92 6.17 -7.74 9.62
CA GLN A 92 5.45 -8.98 9.88
C GLN A 92 5.16 -9.20 11.38
N ARG A 93 5.99 -8.65 12.29
CA ARG A 93 5.72 -8.71 13.74
C ARG A 93 4.47 -7.95 14.15
N VAL A 94 4.15 -6.85 13.48
CA VAL A 94 2.99 -5.98 13.83
C VAL A 94 1.79 -6.18 12.91
N LEU A 95 1.96 -6.86 11.78
CA LEU A 95 0.88 -7.17 10.84
C LEU A 95 -0.32 -7.90 11.49
N PRO A 96 -0.15 -8.88 12.41
CA PRO A 96 -1.29 -9.53 13.06
C PRO A 96 -2.19 -8.53 13.79
N ILE A 97 -1.61 -7.53 14.47
CA ILE A 97 -2.39 -6.50 15.17
C ILE A 97 -3.26 -5.72 14.17
N ARG A 98 -2.74 -5.38 12.98
CA ARG A 98 -3.53 -4.71 11.92
C ARG A 98 -4.67 -5.58 11.43
N LEU A 99 -4.39 -6.85 11.16
CA LEU A 99 -5.38 -7.81 10.65
C LEU A 99 -6.47 -8.12 11.68
N GLU A 100 -6.12 -8.09 12.96
CA GLU A 100 -7.09 -8.17 14.04
C GLU A 100 -7.88 -6.87 14.20
N SER A 101 -7.29 -5.69 13.89
CA SER A 101 -7.90 -4.35 14.10
C SER A 101 -8.75 -3.84 12.94
N SER A 102 -8.68 -4.53 11.80
CA SER A 102 -9.27 -4.05 10.56
C SER A 102 -9.44 -5.15 9.54
N GLU A 103 -10.44 -4.98 8.68
CA GLU A 103 -10.54 -5.71 7.43
C GLU A 103 -10.16 -4.79 6.26
N GLY A 104 -9.70 -5.36 5.16
CA GLY A 104 -9.32 -4.55 4.02
C GLY A 104 -8.50 -5.29 2.97
N VAL A 105 -8.14 -4.54 1.94
CA VAL A 105 -7.35 -5.01 0.81
C VAL A 105 -6.09 -4.17 0.70
N GLY A 106 -4.94 -4.80 0.95
CA GLY A 106 -3.62 -4.24 0.72
C GLY A 106 -3.07 -4.68 -0.64
N ARG A 107 -2.52 -3.75 -1.40
CA ARG A 107 -1.90 -4.00 -2.70
C ARG A 107 -0.54 -3.35 -2.76
N ILE A 108 0.44 -4.07 -3.29
CA ILE A 108 1.72 -3.50 -3.68
C ILE A 108 1.65 -3.25 -5.18
N VAL A 109 1.78 -1.98 -5.58
CA VAL A 109 1.68 -1.55 -6.98
C VAL A 109 2.94 -0.77 -7.34
N GLY A 110 3.30 -0.77 -8.62
CA GLY A 110 4.42 -0.02 -9.16
C GLY A 110 4.32 0.02 -10.68
N THR A 111 5.17 0.80 -11.32
CA THR A 111 5.10 1.09 -12.76
C THR A 111 5.78 0.04 -13.65
N ASN A 112 6.12 -1.14 -13.12
CA ASN A 112 6.80 -2.21 -13.85
C ASN A 112 5.87 -3.43 -14.04
N THR A 113 5.10 -3.43 -15.13
CA THR A 113 4.47 -4.63 -15.72
C THR A 113 4.77 -4.67 -17.21
#